data_AF-A0A965RCL9-F1
#
_entry.id   AF-A0A965RCL9-F1
#
_cell.length_a   1.000
_cell.length_b   1.000
_cell.length_c   1.000
_cell.angle_alpha   90.00
_cell.angle_beta   90.00
_cell.angle_gamma   90.00
#
_symmetry.space_group_name_H-M   'P 1'
#
loop_
_entity.id
_entity.type
_entity.pdbx_description
1 polymer ?
#
loop_
_entity_poly.entity_id
_entity_poly.type
_entity_poly.pdbx_seq_one_letter_code
_entity_poly.pdbx_strand_id
1 'polypeptide(L)'
;MSSKLPSSRRRLSTSCATERRVSDDLTSSYLPLWIGGAIRGRLRRDVAHALTDFDGIESAEIGLKLRERGVSKAARSRALQSLALQLRKLGLIADWRNELSSLLDESGEEIARCERGAFRSLGMQNRAVHVNGYRADGRVWVARRSSLKRADPGKLDNLAAGGVSAGESPRRTALREAWEEAGVPASLARRVDFPGMVIRSVRETTFGVHDELVIVADLDLPQQFEPSGRDGEVSEFLCLTTAEVESALDRDEFTIEAALAMRESLERRGVSKRRP
;
A
#
# COMPACT_ATOMS: atom_id res chain seq x y z
N MET A 1 32.71 34.24 -42.51
CA MET A 1 31.35 34.75 -42.25
C MET A 1 30.58 33.67 -41.51
N SER A 2 30.56 33.75 -40.18
CA SER A 2 29.89 32.77 -39.32
C SER A 2 28.43 33.18 -39.11
N SER A 3 27.49 32.41 -39.65
CA SER A 3 26.05 32.60 -39.40
C SER A 3 25.62 31.82 -38.16
N LYS A 4 25.30 32.56 -37.09
CA LYS A 4 24.63 32.03 -35.89
C LYS A 4 23.12 31.96 -36.15
N LEU A 5 22.52 30.78 -35.96
CA LEU A 5 21.09 30.59 -35.78
C LEU A 5 20.70 30.89 -34.32
N PRO A 6 19.58 31.58 -34.04
CA PRO A 6 19.01 31.61 -32.70
C PRO A 6 17.96 30.49 -32.58
N SER A 7 18.15 29.57 -31.63
CA SER A 7 17.05 28.68 -31.19
C SER A 7 16.75 28.94 -29.72
N SER A 8 15.74 29.77 -29.48
CA SER A 8 15.17 30.03 -28.17
C SER A 8 14.16 28.92 -27.84
N ARG A 9 14.63 27.84 -27.21
CA ARG A 9 13.73 26.91 -26.51
C ARG A 9 13.21 27.60 -25.26
N ARG A 10 12.03 28.21 -25.34
CA ARG A 10 11.20 28.56 -24.18
C ARG A 10 10.91 27.26 -23.42
N ARG A 11 11.58 27.07 -22.28
CA ARG A 11 11.10 26.14 -21.25
C ARG A 11 9.83 26.76 -20.68
N LEU A 12 8.69 26.11 -20.93
CA LEU A 12 7.47 26.38 -20.19
C LEU A 12 7.71 25.88 -18.76
N SER A 13 8.03 26.81 -17.87
CA SER A 13 8.02 26.62 -16.43
C SER A 13 6.57 26.69 -15.97
N THR A 14 5.87 25.56 -15.95
CA THR A 14 4.64 25.43 -15.16
C THR A 14 5.04 25.07 -13.74
N SER A 15 5.19 26.14 -12.95
CA SER A 15 5.19 26.10 -11.49
C SER A 15 3.83 25.56 -11.02
N CYS A 16 3.79 24.30 -10.58
CA CYS A 16 2.77 23.81 -9.67
C CYS A 16 3.44 23.64 -8.30
N ALA A 17 3.32 24.67 -7.46
CA ALA A 17 3.63 24.56 -6.06
C ALA A 17 2.52 23.72 -5.41
N THR A 18 2.85 22.52 -4.93
CA THR A 18 2.73 22.08 -3.51
C THR A 18 3.06 20.58 -3.42
N GLU A 19 4.30 20.19 -3.69
CA GLU A 19 4.87 18.95 -3.15
C GLU A 19 5.80 19.35 -2.02
N ARG A 20 5.27 19.47 -0.80
CA ARG A 20 6.16 19.35 0.38
C ARG A 20 6.61 17.90 0.41
N ARG A 21 7.90 17.67 0.22
CA ARG A 21 8.52 16.36 0.42
C ARG A 21 8.24 15.89 1.85
N VAL A 22 7.33 14.92 1.99
CA VAL A 22 7.02 14.22 3.23
C VAL A 22 8.27 13.60 3.88
N SER A 23 9.36 13.40 3.11
CA SER A 23 10.62 12.84 3.60
C SER A 23 11.29 13.66 4.71
N ASP A 24 11.18 14.99 4.67
CA ASP A 24 12.01 15.87 5.50
C ASP A 24 11.32 16.17 6.86
N ASP A 25 9.99 16.23 6.89
CA ASP A 25 9.19 16.53 8.09
C ASP A 25 9.07 15.31 9.04
N LEU A 26 9.12 14.09 8.50
CA LEU A 26 9.12 12.86 9.30
C LEU A 26 10.37 12.72 10.20
N THR A 27 11.43 13.47 9.96
CA THR A 27 12.71 13.28 10.68
C THR A 27 12.71 13.86 12.10
N SER A 28 11.86 14.85 12.39
CA SER A 28 11.83 15.48 13.72
C SER A 28 10.94 14.74 14.73
N SER A 29 9.83 14.15 14.26
CA SER A 29 8.80 13.52 15.10
C SER A 29 8.90 11.99 15.19
N TYR A 30 9.77 11.37 14.39
CA TYR A 30 9.95 9.92 14.35
C TYR A 30 11.39 9.50 14.68
N LEU A 31 11.52 8.40 15.41
CA LEU A 31 12.77 7.73 15.71
C LEU A 31 12.89 6.45 14.87
N PRO A 32 14.08 6.11 14.37
CA PRO A 32 14.27 4.86 13.64
C PRO A 32 14.07 3.65 14.56
N LEU A 33 13.49 2.60 14.02
CA LEU A 33 13.43 1.28 14.62
C LEU A 33 14.34 0.32 13.86
N TRP A 34 15.37 -0.16 14.53
CA TRP A 34 16.35 -1.09 14.00
C TRP A 34 15.86 -2.53 14.20
N ILE A 35 15.78 -3.30 13.11
CA ILE A 35 15.37 -4.71 13.11
C ILE A 35 16.30 -5.44 12.15
N GLY A 36 16.93 -6.53 12.58
CA GLY A 36 17.83 -7.33 11.74
C GLY A 36 19.03 -6.54 11.22
N GLY A 37 19.60 -5.66 12.05
CA GLY A 37 20.79 -4.86 11.71
C GLY A 37 20.57 -3.65 10.79
N ALA A 38 19.33 -3.34 10.38
CA ALA A 38 19.02 -2.17 9.57
C ALA A 38 17.76 -1.44 10.07
N ILE A 39 17.57 -0.19 9.63
CA ILE A 39 16.36 0.59 9.93
C ILE A 39 15.22 0.04 9.08
N ARG A 40 14.23 -0.57 9.73
CA ARG A 40 13.07 -1.19 9.06
C ARG A 40 11.74 -0.75 9.66
N GLY A 41 11.78 0.18 10.61
CA GLY A 41 10.61 0.83 11.15
C GLY A 41 10.88 2.30 11.48
N ARG A 42 9.80 3.03 11.76
CA ARG A 42 9.82 4.44 12.19
C ARG A 42 8.77 4.62 13.28
N LEU A 43 9.22 4.87 14.50
CA LEU A 43 8.36 5.05 15.66
C LEU A 43 8.08 6.52 15.86
N ARG A 44 6.81 6.89 15.99
CA ARG A 44 6.47 8.21 16.52
C ARG A 44 7.04 8.33 17.93
N ARG A 45 7.51 9.52 18.32
CA ARG A 45 8.19 9.71 19.62
C ARG A 45 7.39 9.18 20.81
N ASP A 46 6.09 9.44 20.89
CA ASP A 46 5.22 8.92 21.96
C ASP A 46 5.21 7.39 22.02
N VAL A 47 5.12 6.71 20.87
CA VAL A 47 5.20 5.25 20.77
C VAL A 47 6.58 4.76 21.22
N ALA A 48 7.66 5.43 20.82
CA ALA A 48 9.01 5.09 21.26
C ALA A 48 9.18 5.21 22.78
N HIS A 49 8.67 6.29 23.39
CA HIS A 49 8.69 6.46 24.85
C HIS A 49 7.91 5.33 25.54
N ALA A 50 6.72 4.98 25.03
CA ALA A 50 5.91 3.90 25.59
C ALA A 50 6.56 2.50 25.47
N LEU A 51 7.52 2.33 24.56
CA LEU A 51 8.26 1.09 24.36
C LEU A 51 9.63 1.05 25.05
N THR A 52 10.10 2.15 25.65
CA THR A 52 11.48 2.26 26.17
C THR A 52 11.78 1.24 27.27
N ASP A 53 10.79 0.91 28.11
CA ASP A 53 10.95 -0.05 29.21
C ASP A 53 10.56 -1.50 28.84
N PHE A 54 10.26 -1.76 27.56
CA PHE A 54 9.84 -3.08 27.11
C PHE A 54 11.04 -4.01 26.87
N ASP A 55 11.06 -5.21 27.47
CA ASP A 55 12.19 -6.17 27.33
C ASP A 55 12.50 -6.55 25.88
N GLY A 56 11.52 -6.42 24.97
CA GLY A 56 11.72 -6.67 23.54
C GLY A 56 12.48 -5.58 22.78
N ILE A 57 12.84 -4.47 23.42
CA ILE A 57 13.54 -3.33 22.81
C ILE A 57 14.80 -2.99 23.62
N GLU A 58 15.78 -2.37 22.95
CA GLU A 58 16.94 -1.73 23.56
C GLU A 58 17.19 -0.36 22.89
N SER A 59 17.84 0.56 23.61
CA SER A 59 18.26 1.84 23.03
C SER A 59 19.38 1.64 22.01
N ALA A 60 19.32 2.38 20.90
CA ALA A 60 20.41 2.50 19.95
C ALA A 60 21.04 3.90 20.04
N GLU A 61 22.16 4.12 19.35
CA GLU A 61 22.75 5.47 19.21
C GLU A 61 21.72 6.47 18.66
N ILE A 62 20.90 6.02 17.72
CA ILE A 62 19.77 6.76 17.19
C ILE A 62 18.53 5.86 17.21
N GLY A 63 17.54 6.22 18.03
CA GLY A 63 16.25 5.52 18.11
C GLY A 63 16.28 4.24 18.95
N LEU A 64 15.49 3.25 18.53
CA LEU A 64 15.26 2.00 19.27
C LEU A 64 15.61 0.80 18.41
N LYS A 65 16.06 -0.28 19.04
CA LYS A 65 16.42 -1.52 18.36
C LYS A 65 15.64 -2.68 18.95
N LEU A 66 15.14 -3.57 18.09
CA LEU A 66 14.55 -4.82 18.50
C LEU A 66 15.60 -5.67 19.22
N ARG A 67 15.29 -6.15 20.42
CA ARG A 67 16.17 -7.07 21.14
C ARG A 67 16.11 -8.45 20.51
N GLU A 68 17.06 -8.73 19.64
CA GLU A 68 17.16 -9.99 18.92
C GLU A 68 17.92 -11.02 19.76
N ARG A 69 17.22 -11.95 20.41
CA ARG A 69 17.85 -13.12 21.04
C ARG A 69 18.24 -14.11 19.94
N GLY A 70 19.41 -13.90 19.34
CA GLY A 70 19.95 -14.68 18.22
C GLY A 70 19.44 -14.24 16.84
N VAL A 71 19.94 -14.88 15.78
CA VAL A 71 19.74 -14.42 14.38
C VAL A 71 18.55 -15.05 13.66
N SER A 72 17.71 -15.85 14.31
CA SER A 72 16.63 -16.58 13.61
C SER A 72 15.40 -15.71 13.31
N LYS A 73 14.81 -15.92 12.12
CA LYS A 73 13.51 -15.35 11.73
C LYS A 73 12.40 -15.57 12.76
N ALA A 74 12.36 -16.78 13.34
CA ALA A 74 11.36 -17.16 14.34
C ALA A 74 11.51 -16.34 15.64
N ALA A 75 12.75 -16.11 16.10
CA ALA A 75 13.00 -15.29 17.29
C ALA A 75 12.57 -13.83 17.07
N ARG A 76 12.94 -13.23 15.93
CA ARG A 76 12.51 -11.87 15.56
C ARG A 76 10.99 -11.75 15.48
N SER A 77 10.33 -12.73 14.85
CA SER A 77 8.87 -12.76 14.74
C SER A 77 8.19 -12.79 16.11
N ARG A 78 8.70 -13.59 17.06
CA ARG A 78 8.18 -13.60 18.44
C ARG A 78 8.39 -12.26 19.15
N ALA A 79 9.55 -11.63 18.98
CA ALA A 79 9.82 -10.33 19.60
C ALA A 79 8.88 -9.23 19.05
N LEU A 80 8.70 -9.18 17.72
CA LEU A 80 7.74 -8.25 17.09
C LEU A 80 6.29 -8.55 17.49
N GLN A 81 5.91 -9.83 17.61
CA GLN A 81 4.57 -10.19 18.08
C GLN A 81 4.33 -9.76 19.53
N SER A 82 5.32 -9.90 20.40
CA SER A 82 5.24 -9.41 21.78
C SER A 82 5.10 -7.88 21.83
N LEU A 83 5.82 -7.16 20.96
CA LEU A 83 5.64 -5.71 20.80
C LEU A 83 4.24 -5.36 20.29
N ALA A 84 3.72 -6.07 19.29
CA ALA A 84 2.37 -5.88 18.79
C ALA A 84 1.32 -6.04 19.91
N LEU A 85 1.46 -7.07 20.75
CA LEU A 85 0.57 -7.28 21.90
C LEU A 85 0.67 -6.15 22.93
N GLN A 86 1.87 -5.64 23.19
CA GLN A 86 2.05 -4.51 24.10
C GLN A 86 1.41 -3.23 23.55
N LEU A 87 1.66 -2.91 22.28
CA LEU A 87 1.04 -1.77 21.61
C LEU A 87 -0.49 -1.89 21.60
N ARG A 88 -1.04 -3.09 21.41
CA ARG A 88 -2.48 -3.34 21.53
C ARG A 88 -2.99 -3.01 22.94
N LYS A 89 -2.31 -3.48 23.99
CA LYS A 89 -2.70 -3.21 25.40
C LYS A 89 -2.69 -1.72 25.71
N LEU A 90 -1.77 -0.97 25.10
CA LEU A 90 -1.65 0.49 25.25
C LEU A 90 -2.61 1.28 24.36
N GLY A 91 -3.43 0.62 23.53
CA GLY A 91 -4.33 1.30 22.59
C GLY A 91 -3.61 1.99 21.43
N LEU A 92 -2.36 1.60 21.14
CA LEU A 92 -1.50 2.20 20.12
C LEU A 92 -1.54 1.46 18.78
N ILE A 93 -2.48 0.53 18.58
CA ILE A 93 -2.73 -0.16 17.31
C ILE A 93 -4.10 0.24 16.78
N ALA A 94 -4.14 0.64 15.50
CA ALA A 94 -5.37 1.06 14.83
C ALA A 94 -6.41 -0.06 14.74
N ASP A 95 -5.95 -1.26 14.42
CA ASP A 95 -6.81 -2.40 14.14
C ASP A 95 -6.05 -3.71 14.35
N TRP A 96 -6.66 -4.65 15.06
CA TRP A 96 -6.12 -5.99 15.24
C TRP A 96 -6.84 -6.93 14.28
N ARG A 97 -6.11 -7.48 13.31
CA ARG A 97 -6.69 -8.20 12.16
C ARG A 97 -6.71 -9.71 12.35
N ASN A 98 -5.97 -10.26 13.32
CA ASN A 98 -5.67 -11.69 13.40
C ASN A 98 -5.03 -12.20 12.09
N GLU A 99 -4.20 -11.35 11.50
CA GLU A 99 -3.53 -11.59 10.22
C GLU A 99 -2.06 -11.25 10.39
N LEU A 100 -1.17 -12.15 9.97
CA LEU A 100 0.26 -11.88 9.99
C LEU A 100 0.67 -11.22 8.68
N SER A 101 1.53 -10.21 8.76
CA SER A 101 2.24 -9.63 7.60
C SER A 101 3.74 -9.89 7.72
N SER A 102 4.39 -10.10 6.57
CA SER A 102 5.83 -10.32 6.47
C SER A 102 6.59 -8.99 6.48
N LEU A 103 7.62 -8.89 7.31
CA LEU A 103 8.68 -7.89 7.18
C LEU A 103 9.78 -8.49 6.30
N LEU A 104 10.12 -7.79 5.22
CA LEU A 104 11.16 -8.22 4.30
C LEU A 104 12.45 -7.44 4.48
N ASP A 105 13.55 -8.01 4.02
CA ASP A 105 14.78 -7.27 3.75
C ASP A 105 14.81 -6.69 2.32
N GLU A 106 15.92 -6.06 1.99
CA GLU A 106 16.17 -5.38 0.72
C GLU A 106 16.26 -6.36 -0.46
N SER A 107 16.48 -7.65 -0.20
CA SER A 107 16.46 -8.72 -1.22
C SER A 107 15.06 -9.30 -1.45
N GLY A 108 14.07 -8.87 -0.66
CA GLY A 108 12.70 -9.37 -0.71
C GLY A 108 12.46 -10.63 0.13
N GLU A 109 13.46 -11.07 0.91
CA GLU A 109 13.37 -12.24 1.76
C GLU A 109 12.67 -11.91 3.08
N GLU A 110 11.83 -12.83 3.55
CA GLU A 110 11.13 -12.63 4.83
C GLU A 110 12.09 -12.79 6.00
N ILE A 111 12.31 -11.70 6.73
CA ILE A 111 13.17 -11.66 7.92
C ILE A 111 12.39 -11.77 9.23
N ALA A 112 11.11 -11.42 9.23
CA ALA A 112 10.23 -11.59 10.38
C ALA A 112 8.77 -11.51 9.93
N ARG A 113 7.84 -11.87 10.81
CA ARG A 113 6.41 -11.63 10.63
C ARG A 113 5.75 -11.35 11.97
N CYS A 114 4.71 -10.53 11.98
CA CYS A 114 3.88 -10.28 13.16
C CYS A 114 2.50 -9.79 12.72
N GLU A 115 1.61 -9.57 13.69
CA GLU A 115 0.29 -8.98 13.48
C GLU A 115 0.34 -7.73 12.59
N ARG A 116 -0.43 -7.74 11.50
CA ARG A 116 -0.54 -6.69 10.50
C ARG A 116 -0.88 -5.34 11.12
N GLY A 117 -1.75 -5.33 12.13
CA GLY A 117 -2.12 -4.13 12.87
C GLY A 117 -0.94 -3.32 13.44
N ALA A 118 0.16 -3.99 13.77
CA ALA A 118 1.33 -3.34 14.37
C ALA A 118 2.21 -2.61 13.35
N PHE A 119 2.07 -2.87 12.05
CA PHE A 119 2.96 -2.30 11.04
C PHE A 119 2.93 -0.77 11.03
N ARG A 120 1.75 -0.15 11.20
CA ARG A 120 1.61 1.31 11.23
C ARG A 120 2.28 1.93 12.46
N SER A 121 2.07 1.31 13.62
CA SER A 121 2.62 1.76 14.91
C SER A 121 4.12 1.61 15.00
N LEU A 122 4.65 0.55 14.37
CA LEU A 122 6.08 0.31 14.27
C LEU A 122 6.71 1.01 13.05
N GLY A 123 5.90 1.65 12.20
CA GLY A 123 6.31 2.27 10.94
C GLY A 123 7.03 1.31 9.99
N MET A 124 6.67 0.02 10.04
CA MET A 124 7.24 -1.02 9.18
C MET A 124 6.53 -1.02 7.83
N GLN A 125 7.29 -1.32 6.78
CA GLN A 125 6.76 -1.40 5.44
C GLN A 125 5.85 -2.62 5.26
N ASN A 126 4.61 -2.39 4.84
CA ASN A 126 3.66 -3.42 4.44
C ASN A 126 3.55 -3.52 2.91
N ARG A 127 2.82 -4.52 2.41
CA ARG A 127 2.53 -4.70 0.99
C ARG A 127 1.06 -4.96 0.77
N ALA A 128 0.50 -4.38 -0.29
CA ALA A 128 -0.87 -4.63 -0.72
C ALA A 128 -0.93 -4.78 -2.23
N VAL A 129 -1.84 -5.62 -2.72
CA VAL A 129 -2.13 -5.77 -4.15
C VAL A 129 -3.38 -4.99 -4.48
N HIS A 130 -3.34 -4.25 -5.57
CA HIS A 130 -4.46 -3.46 -6.08
C HIS A 130 -4.77 -3.95 -7.50
N VAL A 131 -5.97 -4.51 -7.68
CA VAL A 131 -6.41 -5.11 -8.96
C VAL A 131 -7.30 -4.12 -9.70
N ASN A 132 -6.84 -3.59 -10.83
CA ASN A 132 -7.65 -2.77 -11.73
C ASN A 132 -8.47 -3.66 -12.68
N GLY A 133 -9.80 -3.54 -12.64
CA GLY A 133 -10.70 -4.34 -13.47
C GLY A 133 -11.15 -3.61 -14.73
N TYR A 134 -10.69 -4.04 -15.91
CA TYR A 134 -11.08 -3.45 -17.19
C TYR A 134 -12.09 -4.33 -17.90
N ARG A 135 -13.20 -3.76 -18.34
CA ARG A 135 -14.14 -4.44 -19.24
C ARG A 135 -13.61 -4.41 -20.68
N ALA A 136 -14.05 -5.38 -21.47
CA ALA A 136 -13.70 -5.48 -22.90
C ALA A 136 -14.07 -4.25 -23.74
N ASP A 137 -15.06 -3.45 -23.32
CA ASP A 137 -15.46 -2.20 -23.98
C ASP A 137 -14.65 -0.98 -23.55
N GLY A 138 -13.62 -1.16 -22.71
CA GLY A 138 -12.73 -0.11 -22.24
C GLY A 138 -13.20 0.61 -20.98
N ARG A 139 -14.38 0.28 -20.43
CA ARG A 139 -14.82 0.76 -19.12
C ARG A 139 -14.05 0.07 -17.98
N VAL A 140 -14.08 0.69 -16.82
CA VAL A 140 -13.38 0.25 -15.60
C VAL A 140 -14.40 -0.04 -14.52
N TRP A 141 -14.26 -1.19 -13.87
CA TRP A 141 -14.98 -1.49 -12.63
C TRP A 141 -14.25 -0.86 -11.45
N VAL A 142 -14.96 -0.03 -10.71
CA VAL A 142 -14.48 0.70 -9.53
C VAL A 142 -15.35 0.30 -8.34
N ALA A 143 -14.74 -0.19 -7.26
CA ALA A 143 -15.48 -0.51 -6.04
C ALA A 143 -15.73 0.77 -5.24
N ARG A 144 -16.86 0.84 -4.54
CA ARG A 144 -17.05 1.79 -3.42
C ARG A 144 -16.93 1.04 -2.11
N ARG A 145 -16.05 1.50 -1.24
CA ARG A 145 -15.81 0.90 0.08
C ARG A 145 -17.07 1.01 0.93
N SER A 146 -17.40 -0.08 1.61
CA SER A 146 -18.49 -0.12 2.59
C SER A 146 -18.33 0.98 3.65
N SER A 147 -19.45 1.54 4.11
CA SER A 147 -19.47 2.50 5.22
C SER A 147 -18.98 1.89 6.54
N LEU A 148 -18.94 0.55 6.62
CA LEU A 148 -18.43 -0.20 7.77
C LEU A 148 -16.91 -0.38 7.75
N LYS A 149 -16.23 -0.10 6.63
CA LYS A 149 -14.76 -0.17 6.58
C LYS A 149 -14.17 0.89 7.50
N ARG A 150 -13.20 0.48 8.33
CA ARG A 150 -12.52 1.40 9.27
C ARG A 150 -11.63 2.43 8.58
N ALA A 151 -11.02 2.04 7.45
CA ALA A 151 -10.20 2.92 6.65
C ALA A 151 -11.00 3.43 5.46
N ASP A 152 -11.07 4.74 5.30
CA ASP A 152 -11.64 5.45 4.15
C ASP A 152 -13.05 4.94 3.74
N PRO A 153 -14.04 4.90 4.65
CA PRO A 153 -15.40 4.46 4.32
C PRO A 153 -16.03 5.31 3.21
N GLY A 154 -16.72 4.68 2.26
CA GLY A 154 -17.42 5.36 1.16
C GLY A 154 -16.54 5.87 0.01
N LYS A 155 -15.21 5.85 0.17
CA LYS A 155 -14.27 6.18 -0.90
C LYS A 155 -14.26 5.12 -2.00
N LEU A 156 -13.85 5.54 -3.19
CA LEU A 156 -13.62 4.64 -4.32
C LEU A 156 -12.33 3.84 -4.14
N ASP A 157 -12.31 2.63 -4.68
CA ASP A 157 -11.19 1.70 -4.63
C ASP A 157 -11.02 1.02 -5.99
N ASN A 158 -9.96 0.22 -6.16
CA ASN A 158 -9.81 -0.62 -7.34
C ASN A 158 -10.91 -1.71 -7.38
N LEU A 159 -10.93 -2.59 -8.38
CA LEU A 159 -11.92 -3.69 -8.43
C LEU A 159 -11.86 -4.55 -7.16
N ALA A 160 -10.64 -4.83 -6.71
CA ALA A 160 -10.35 -5.47 -5.43
C ALA A 160 -8.97 -5.02 -4.95
N ALA A 161 -8.78 -4.89 -3.65
CA ALA A 161 -7.51 -4.53 -3.06
C ALA A 161 -7.32 -5.11 -1.66
N GLY A 162 -6.12 -5.61 -1.37
CA GLY A 162 -5.85 -6.14 -0.05
C GLY A 162 -4.40 -6.45 0.27
N GLY A 163 -4.15 -6.65 1.56
CA GLY A 163 -2.81 -6.83 2.10
C GLY A 163 -2.23 -8.19 1.73
N VAL A 164 -0.92 -8.25 1.48
CA VAL A 164 -0.22 -9.51 1.27
C VAL A 164 0.08 -10.15 2.62
N SER A 165 -0.70 -11.18 2.98
CA SER A 165 -0.50 -11.95 4.20
C SER A 165 0.86 -12.66 4.22
N ALA A 166 1.35 -12.97 5.42
CA ALA A 166 2.63 -13.65 5.57
C ALA A 166 2.61 -15.06 4.95
N GLY A 167 3.61 -15.35 4.12
CA GLY A 167 3.67 -16.60 3.35
C GLY A 167 2.74 -16.66 2.13
N GLU A 168 2.00 -15.58 1.83
CA GLU A 168 1.20 -15.45 0.61
C GLU A 168 2.01 -14.72 -0.48
N SER A 169 1.82 -15.13 -1.73
CA SER A 169 2.38 -14.41 -2.88
C SER A 169 1.42 -13.33 -3.36
N PRO A 170 1.90 -12.23 -3.96
CA PRO A 170 1.03 -11.19 -4.50
C PRO A 170 -0.04 -11.72 -5.47
N ARG A 171 0.31 -12.71 -6.30
CA ARG A 171 -0.66 -13.36 -7.19
C ARG A 171 -1.77 -14.06 -6.41
N ARG A 172 -1.43 -14.80 -5.35
CA ARG A 172 -2.44 -15.50 -4.54
C ARG A 172 -3.33 -14.51 -3.78
N THR A 173 -2.76 -13.44 -3.23
CA THR A 173 -3.52 -12.32 -2.67
C THR A 173 -4.49 -11.73 -3.69
N ALA A 174 -4.04 -11.40 -4.91
CA ALA A 174 -4.91 -10.88 -5.96
C ALA A 174 -6.10 -11.80 -6.28
N LEU A 175 -5.85 -13.11 -6.38
CA LEU A 175 -6.91 -14.11 -6.64
C LEU A 175 -7.92 -14.19 -5.49
N ARG A 176 -7.43 -14.15 -4.24
CA ARG A 176 -8.27 -14.19 -3.04
C ARG A 176 -9.13 -12.93 -2.95
N GLU A 177 -8.52 -11.75 -3.00
CA GLU A 177 -9.23 -10.47 -2.89
C GLU A 177 -10.21 -10.26 -4.04
N ALA A 178 -9.83 -10.61 -5.29
CA ALA A 178 -10.74 -10.50 -6.43
C ALA A 178 -11.97 -11.41 -6.28
N TRP A 179 -11.84 -12.56 -5.61
CA TRP A 179 -12.97 -13.40 -5.26
C TRP A 179 -13.79 -12.81 -4.11
N GLU A 180 -13.16 -12.46 -2.99
CA GLU A 180 -13.81 -12.00 -1.76
C GLU A 180 -14.55 -10.67 -1.97
N GLU A 181 -13.87 -9.67 -2.52
CA GLU A 181 -14.42 -8.32 -2.65
C GLU A 181 -15.29 -8.14 -3.91
N ALA A 182 -15.01 -8.87 -4.99
CA ALA A 182 -15.65 -8.64 -6.31
C ALA A 182 -16.29 -9.89 -6.96
N GLY A 183 -16.21 -11.06 -6.34
CA GLY A 183 -16.82 -12.28 -6.86
C GLY A 183 -16.20 -12.77 -8.18
N VAL A 184 -14.96 -12.37 -8.49
CA VAL A 184 -14.26 -12.82 -9.69
C VAL A 184 -13.95 -14.31 -9.57
N PRO A 185 -14.54 -15.18 -10.42
CA PRO A 185 -14.27 -16.62 -10.34
C PRO A 185 -12.83 -16.93 -10.72
N ALA A 186 -12.30 -18.01 -10.16
CA ALA A 186 -10.91 -18.43 -10.36
C ALA A 186 -10.52 -18.63 -11.84
N SER A 187 -11.48 -18.94 -12.73
CA SER A 187 -11.25 -19.04 -14.17
C SER A 187 -10.87 -17.70 -14.82
N LEU A 188 -11.41 -16.59 -14.32
CA LEU A 188 -11.05 -15.23 -14.77
C LEU A 188 -9.84 -14.72 -13.99
N ALA A 189 -9.84 -14.85 -12.65
CA ALA A 189 -8.80 -14.31 -11.78
C ALA A 189 -7.40 -14.84 -12.10
N ARG A 190 -7.27 -16.08 -12.60
CA ARG A 190 -5.99 -16.66 -13.06
C ARG A 190 -5.30 -15.84 -14.17
N ARG A 191 -6.05 -15.01 -14.91
CA ARG A 191 -5.55 -14.13 -15.96
C ARG A 191 -5.06 -12.78 -15.46
N VAL A 192 -5.05 -12.57 -14.13
CA VAL A 192 -4.50 -11.35 -13.55
C VAL A 192 -3.06 -11.13 -14.04
N ASP A 193 -2.83 -9.94 -14.58
CA ASP A 193 -1.55 -9.50 -15.10
C ASP A 193 -0.82 -8.65 -14.06
N PHE A 194 0.48 -8.87 -13.95
CA PHE A 194 1.36 -8.11 -13.08
C PHE A 194 2.41 -7.42 -13.97
N PRO A 195 2.25 -6.12 -14.26
CA PRO A 195 3.16 -5.38 -15.14
C PRO A 195 4.57 -5.15 -14.54
N GLY A 196 4.85 -5.69 -13.34
CA GLY A 196 6.08 -5.44 -12.60
C GLY A 196 6.12 -4.09 -11.88
N MET A 197 4.96 -3.41 -11.76
CA MET A 197 4.89 -2.11 -11.12
C MET A 197 4.61 -2.20 -9.62
N VAL A 198 5.46 -1.52 -8.84
CA VAL A 198 5.32 -1.38 -7.39
C VAL A 198 5.55 0.08 -7.01
N ILE A 199 4.56 0.70 -6.40
CA ILE A 199 4.59 2.12 -5.99
C ILE A 199 4.68 2.17 -4.47
N ARG A 200 5.60 2.97 -3.93
CA ARG A 200 5.69 3.15 -2.47
C ARG A 200 4.85 4.36 -2.03
N SER A 201 3.85 4.13 -1.19
CA SER A 201 3.06 5.14 -0.50
C SER A 201 3.56 5.28 0.93
N VAL A 202 3.97 6.49 1.34
CA VAL A 202 4.37 6.78 2.72
C VAL A 202 3.59 7.98 3.23
N ARG A 203 2.82 7.79 4.30
CA ARG A 203 2.01 8.85 4.90
C ARG A 203 1.87 8.69 6.41
N GLU A 204 1.66 9.80 7.09
CA GLU A 204 1.34 9.80 8.50
C GLU A 204 -0.13 9.41 8.74
N THR A 205 -0.37 8.77 9.88
CA THR A 205 -1.69 8.35 10.36
C THR A 205 -1.79 8.59 11.86
N THR A 206 -3.01 8.50 12.40
CA THR A 206 -3.26 8.58 13.85
C THR A 206 -2.40 7.62 14.67
N PHE A 207 -2.00 6.47 14.12
CA PHE A 207 -1.28 5.43 14.84
C PHE A 207 0.19 5.31 14.47
N GLY A 208 0.74 6.23 13.67
CA GLY A 208 2.12 6.17 13.19
C GLY A 208 2.21 6.32 11.66
N VAL A 209 3.17 5.67 11.02
CA VAL A 209 3.39 5.78 9.57
C VAL A 209 2.73 4.63 8.83
N HIS A 210 1.96 4.93 7.80
CA HIS A 210 1.59 3.97 6.77
C HIS A 210 2.67 3.98 5.68
N ASP A 211 3.57 3.00 5.70
CA ASP A 211 4.54 2.72 4.63
C ASP A 211 4.08 1.46 3.91
N GLU A 212 3.58 1.60 2.69
CA GLU A 212 3.00 0.51 1.93
C GLU A 212 3.56 0.44 0.51
N LEU A 213 3.94 -0.75 0.08
CA LEU A 213 4.19 -1.06 -1.31
C LEU A 213 2.88 -1.48 -1.98
N VAL A 214 2.40 -0.62 -2.87
CA VAL A 214 1.24 -0.82 -3.74
C VAL A 214 1.70 -1.62 -4.95
N ILE A 215 1.36 -2.91 -4.97
CA ILE A 215 1.64 -3.82 -6.08
C ILE A 215 0.48 -3.73 -7.07
N VAL A 216 0.75 -3.16 -8.23
CA VAL A 216 -0.29 -2.96 -9.25
C VAL A 216 -0.52 -4.25 -10.01
N ALA A 217 -1.79 -4.60 -10.18
CA ALA A 217 -2.25 -5.71 -10.99
C ALA A 217 -3.41 -5.25 -11.86
N ASP A 218 -3.52 -5.82 -13.06
CA ASP A 218 -4.64 -5.55 -13.96
C ASP A 218 -5.38 -6.85 -14.29
N LEU A 219 -6.68 -6.75 -14.52
CA LEU A 219 -7.50 -7.87 -14.94
C LEU A 219 -8.49 -7.46 -16.02
N ASP A 220 -8.38 -8.08 -17.19
CA ASP A 220 -9.36 -7.94 -18.25
C ASP A 220 -10.55 -8.89 -18.03
N LEU A 221 -11.74 -8.27 -17.95
CA LEU A 221 -13.00 -8.88 -17.60
C LEU A 221 -13.94 -8.94 -18.82
N PRO A 222 -14.67 -10.05 -19.00
CA PRO A 222 -15.69 -10.16 -20.04
C PRO A 222 -16.76 -9.08 -19.89
N GLN A 223 -17.39 -8.69 -21.01
CA GLN A 223 -18.43 -7.66 -21.00
C GLN A 223 -19.63 -8.04 -20.11
N GLN A 224 -19.96 -9.33 -20.03
CA GLN A 224 -21.06 -9.89 -19.24
C GLN A 224 -20.70 -10.14 -17.76
N PHE A 225 -19.45 -9.89 -17.35
CA PHE A 225 -19.09 -10.04 -15.95
C PHE A 225 -19.55 -8.82 -15.15
N GLU A 226 -20.32 -9.09 -14.10
CA GLU A 226 -20.73 -8.10 -13.11
C GLU A 226 -20.12 -8.49 -11.75
N PRO A 227 -19.34 -7.61 -11.13
CA PRO A 227 -18.77 -7.87 -9.82
C PRO A 227 -19.85 -7.90 -8.74
N SER A 228 -19.63 -8.70 -7.71
CA SER A 228 -20.51 -8.79 -6.55
C SER A 228 -19.69 -8.91 -5.27
N GLY A 229 -19.93 -8.02 -4.31
CA GLY A 229 -19.29 -8.07 -3.00
C GLY A 229 -19.77 -9.26 -2.20
N ARG A 230 -18.85 -10.05 -1.63
CA ARG A 230 -19.20 -11.31 -0.95
C ARG A 230 -18.98 -11.29 0.56
N ASP A 231 -18.20 -10.34 1.06
CA ASP A 231 -17.73 -10.26 2.44
C ASP A 231 -18.23 -9.02 3.19
N GLY A 232 -18.97 -8.14 2.51
CA GLY A 232 -19.51 -6.88 3.06
C GLY A 232 -18.51 -5.72 3.06
N GLU A 233 -17.36 -5.90 2.43
CA GLU A 233 -16.29 -4.89 2.35
C GLU A 233 -16.54 -3.82 1.27
N VAL A 234 -17.36 -4.14 0.27
CA VAL A 234 -17.77 -3.27 -0.84
C VAL A 234 -19.27 -2.98 -0.78
N SER A 235 -19.68 -1.71 -0.88
CA SER A 235 -21.10 -1.33 -0.90
C SER A 235 -21.72 -1.37 -2.29
N GLU A 236 -20.96 -1.00 -3.32
CA GLU A 236 -21.41 -1.01 -4.71
C GLU A 236 -20.22 -1.04 -5.67
N PHE A 237 -20.50 -1.37 -6.94
CA PHE A 237 -19.56 -1.30 -8.03
C PHE A 237 -20.06 -0.34 -9.11
N LEU A 238 -19.18 0.57 -9.53
CA LEU A 238 -19.42 1.52 -10.60
C LEU A 238 -18.72 1.02 -11.87
N CYS A 239 -19.43 1.03 -13.00
CA CYS A 239 -18.84 0.76 -14.30
C CYS A 239 -18.60 2.09 -15.04
N LEU A 240 -17.41 2.66 -14.85
CA LEU A 240 -17.06 3.99 -15.31
C LEU A 240 -16.28 3.97 -16.62
N THR A 241 -16.47 4.98 -17.45
CA THR A 241 -15.57 5.30 -18.57
C THR A 241 -14.22 5.77 -18.04
N THR A 242 -13.17 5.70 -18.87
CA THR A 242 -11.84 6.24 -18.52
C THR A 242 -11.92 7.70 -18.07
N ALA A 243 -12.70 8.55 -18.75
CA ALA A 243 -12.85 9.96 -18.41
C ALA A 243 -13.55 10.18 -17.06
N GLU A 244 -14.54 9.36 -16.72
CA GLU A 244 -15.19 9.40 -15.41
C GLU A 244 -14.25 8.96 -14.29
N VAL A 245 -13.40 7.96 -14.53
CA VAL A 245 -12.36 7.55 -13.58
C VAL A 245 -11.35 8.68 -13.37
N GLU A 246 -10.85 9.29 -14.44
CA GLU A 246 -9.94 10.45 -14.37
C GLU A 246 -10.58 11.61 -13.57
N SER A 247 -11.84 11.93 -13.86
CA SER A 247 -12.58 12.95 -13.11
C SER A 247 -12.76 12.61 -11.62
N ALA A 248 -12.98 11.34 -11.27
CA ALA A 248 -13.07 10.91 -9.87
C ALA A 248 -11.71 10.94 -9.17
N LEU A 249 -10.62 10.62 -9.88
CA LEU A 249 -9.25 10.73 -9.38
C LEU A 249 -8.84 12.18 -9.13
N ASP A 250 -9.27 13.11 -9.98
CA ASP A 250 -9.00 14.55 -9.83
C ASP A 250 -9.86 15.21 -8.74
N ARG A 251 -10.95 14.56 -8.35
CA ARG A 251 -11.83 14.96 -7.22
C ARG A 251 -11.48 14.25 -5.91
N ASP A 252 -10.34 13.55 -5.84
CA ASP A 252 -9.85 12.83 -4.65
C ASP A 252 -10.87 11.82 -4.05
N GLU A 253 -11.74 11.26 -4.90
CA GLU A 253 -12.80 10.34 -4.47
C GLU A 253 -12.25 8.93 -4.13
N PHE A 254 -11.09 8.58 -4.64
CA PHE A 254 -10.40 7.32 -4.37
C PHE A 254 -9.67 7.31 -3.02
N THR A 255 -9.43 6.13 -2.47
CA THR A 255 -8.36 5.95 -1.48
C THR A 255 -7.01 6.31 -2.11
N ILE A 256 -6.06 6.75 -1.28
CA ILE A 256 -4.76 7.23 -1.76
C ILE A 256 -4.05 6.13 -2.55
N GLU A 257 -3.94 4.94 -1.97
CA GLU A 257 -3.26 3.81 -2.59
C GLU A 257 -3.97 3.31 -3.86
N ALA A 258 -5.32 3.31 -3.87
CA ALA A 258 -6.06 2.96 -5.08
C ALA A 258 -5.91 3.97 -6.21
N ALA A 259 -5.85 5.26 -5.89
CA ALA A 259 -5.61 6.31 -6.85
C ALA A 259 -4.24 6.15 -7.52
N LEU A 260 -3.20 5.81 -6.75
CA LEU A 260 -1.86 5.53 -7.27
C LEU A 260 -1.87 4.35 -8.26
N ALA A 261 -2.50 3.22 -7.87
CA ALA A 261 -2.59 2.04 -8.72
C ALA A 261 -3.41 2.28 -10.00
N MET A 262 -4.49 3.06 -9.91
CA MET A 262 -5.35 3.38 -11.04
C MET A 262 -4.67 4.35 -12.01
N ARG A 263 -4.08 5.45 -11.52
CA ARG A 263 -3.36 6.43 -12.36
C ARG A 263 -2.24 5.75 -13.15
N GLU A 264 -1.43 4.92 -12.49
CA GLU A 264 -0.38 4.16 -13.18
C GLU A 264 -0.93 3.27 -14.29
N SER A 265 -2.00 2.51 -14.01
CA SER A 265 -2.55 1.58 -14.98
C SER A 265 -3.17 2.29 -16.18
N LEU A 266 -3.87 3.40 -15.95
CA LEU A 266 -4.41 4.25 -17.02
C LEU A 266 -3.30 4.83 -17.90
N GLU A 267 -2.24 5.37 -17.31
CA GLU A 267 -1.10 5.92 -18.05
C GLU A 267 -0.41 4.84 -18.89
N ARG A 268 -0.09 3.70 -18.29
CA ARG A 268 0.59 2.59 -18.96
C ARG A 268 -0.25 2.03 -20.10
N ARG A 269 -1.54 1.76 -19.87
CA ARG A 269 -2.46 1.23 -20.90
C ARG A 269 -2.75 2.27 -21.98
N GLY A 270 -2.76 3.56 -21.64
CA GLY A 270 -2.88 4.67 -22.58
C GLY A 270 -1.69 4.78 -23.53
N VAL A 271 -0.46 4.59 -23.05
CA VAL A 271 0.75 4.57 -23.89
C VAL A 271 0.75 3.35 -24.82
N SER A 272 0.37 2.17 -24.35
CA SER A 272 0.30 0.96 -25.16
C SER A 272 -0.69 1.06 -26.33
N LYS A 273 -1.82 1.76 -26.15
CA LYS A 273 -2.80 2.01 -27.22
C LYS A 273 -2.34 3.06 -28.25
N ARG A 274 -1.33 3.88 -27.93
CA ARG A 274 -0.81 4.95 -28.78
C ARG A 274 0.44 4.57 -29.59
N ARG A 275 0.97 3.36 -29.41
CA ARG A 275 2.07 2.86 -30.26
C ARG A 275 1.48 2.37 -31.60
N PRO A 276 1.85 3.00 -32.73
CA PRO A 276 1.40 2.60 -34.06
C PRO A 276 1.95 1.23 -34.47
#